data_AF-A0A7S1MCI0-F1
#
_entry.id   AF-A0A7S1MCI0-F1
#
_cell.length_a   1.000
_cell.length_b   1.000
_cell.length_c   1.000
_cell.angle_alpha   90.00
_cell.angle_beta   90.00
_cell.angle_gamma   90.00
#
_symmetry.space_group_name_H-M   'P 1'
#
loop_
_entity.id
_entity.type
_entity.pdbx_description
1 polymer ?
#
loop_
_entity_poly.entity_id
_entity_poly.type
_entity_poly.pdbx_seq_one_letter_code
_entity_poly.pdbx_strand_id
1 'polypeptide(L)'
;VTVSVLYWSRHSFRLRVALVAHPMRKLTATAFALAFAAAVAAAATGPSFMSIGDFGCMPVGGWRAQEELTVSAKFTTFAQQVQPEFILNPGDNFYWCGVENKTSSLWDTTFENVFSDPSLMVNWYSALGNHDYGYPTSVDAQIGYESPNKNRWVLPSRYYYKR
;
A
#
# COMPACT_ATOMS: atom_id res chain seq x y z
N VAL A 1 -37.12 -4.70 14.84
CA VAL A 1 -35.67 -4.62 15.12
C VAL A 1 -35.03 -5.82 14.47
N THR A 2 -34.28 -5.62 13.39
CA THR A 2 -33.59 -6.70 12.69
C THR A 2 -32.13 -6.31 12.62
N VAL A 3 -31.28 -7.04 13.33
CA VAL A 3 -29.83 -6.94 13.22
C VAL A 3 -29.42 -7.90 12.10
N SER A 4 -28.64 -7.41 11.14
CA SER A 4 -27.99 -8.25 10.13
C SER A 4 -26.50 -8.00 10.20
N VAL A 5 -25.76 -9.04 10.58
CA VAL A 5 -24.30 -9.09 10.50
C VAL A 5 -23.96 -9.70 9.13
N LEU A 6 -23.11 -9.04 8.35
CA LEU A 6 -22.54 -9.60 7.12
C LEU A 6 -21.02 -9.80 7.29
N TYR A 7 -20.56 -11.02 6.97
CA TYR A 7 -19.16 -11.42 6.93
C TYR A 7 -18.75 -11.77 5.49
N TRP A 8 -17.48 -11.55 5.13
CA TRP A 8 -16.94 -11.78 3.78
C TRP A 8 -15.79 -12.80 3.78
N SER A 9 -15.85 -13.79 2.88
CA SER A 9 -14.72 -14.66 2.53
C SER A 9 -14.85 -15.19 1.08
N ARG A 10 -13.72 -15.27 0.37
CA ARG A 10 -13.60 -15.34 -1.10
C ARG A 10 -13.84 -16.71 -1.75
N HIS A 11 -14.63 -17.64 -1.20
CA HIS A 11 -14.96 -18.88 -1.92
C HIS A 11 -16.47 -19.11 -1.92
N SER A 12 -17.08 -18.92 -3.10
CA SER A 12 -18.49 -19.16 -3.48
C SER A 12 -19.53 -18.09 -3.07
N PHE A 13 -20.04 -17.34 -4.06
CA PHE A 13 -21.18 -16.44 -3.90
C PHE A 13 -22.49 -17.13 -4.31
N ARG A 14 -23.42 -17.32 -3.35
CA ARG A 14 -24.86 -17.49 -3.64
C ARG A 14 -25.62 -16.50 -2.75
N LEU A 15 -26.01 -15.36 -3.32
CA LEU A 15 -26.90 -14.42 -2.65
C LEU A 15 -28.35 -14.82 -2.95
N ARG A 16 -29.09 -15.31 -1.95
CA ARG A 16 -30.55 -15.45 -2.04
C ARG A 16 -31.18 -14.22 -1.39
N VAL A 17 -31.55 -13.24 -2.20
CA VAL A 17 -32.42 -12.14 -1.75
C VAL A 17 -33.86 -12.62 -1.87
N ALA A 18 -34.54 -12.80 -0.74
CA ALA A 18 -35.99 -12.98 -0.74
C ALA A 18 -36.65 -11.60 -0.87
N LEU A 19 -37.10 -11.26 -2.08
CA LEU A 19 -37.94 -10.07 -2.31
C LEU A 19 -39.36 -10.38 -1.80
N VAL A 20 -39.78 -9.75 -0.70
CA VAL A 20 -41.20 -9.62 -0.38
C VAL A 20 -41.72 -8.43 -1.17
N ALA A 21 -42.28 -8.70 -2.35
CA ALA A 21 -42.88 -7.68 -3.20
C ALA A 21 -44.19 -7.17 -2.59
N HIS A 22 -44.21 -5.92 -2.13
CA HIS A 22 -45.45 -5.14 -2.03
C HIS A 22 -45.65 -4.38 -3.35
N PRO A 23 -46.90 -4.19 -3.84
CA PRO A 23 -47.16 -3.64 -5.16
C PRO A 23 -46.94 -2.11 -5.15
N MET A 24 -45.69 -1.69 -5.32
CA MET A 24 -45.37 -0.31 -5.66
C MET A 24 -45.24 -0.16 -7.18
N ARG A 25 -45.82 0.94 -7.69
CA ARG A 25 -45.85 1.32 -9.11
C ARG A 25 -44.49 1.10 -9.78
N LYS A 26 -44.52 0.48 -10.96
CA LYS A 26 -43.39 0.00 -11.77
C LYS A 26 -42.32 1.07 -12.02
N LEU A 27 -41.40 1.25 -11.09
CA LEU A 27 -40.01 1.53 -11.41
C LEU A 27 -39.36 0.16 -11.63
N THR A 28 -38.88 -0.10 -12.84
CA THR A 28 -38.31 -1.40 -13.21
C THR A 28 -37.10 -1.70 -12.32
N ALA A 29 -36.98 -2.95 -11.84
CA ALA A 29 -35.89 -3.38 -10.95
C ALA A 29 -34.49 -3.04 -11.50
N THR A 30 -34.35 -2.90 -12.82
CA THR A 30 -33.15 -2.44 -13.52
C THR A 30 -32.74 -1.00 -13.16
N ALA A 31 -33.68 -0.07 -13.03
CA ALA A 31 -33.37 1.31 -12.64
C ALA A 31 -32.82 1.38 -11.21
N PHE A 32 -33.35 0.55 -10.31
CA PHE A 32 -32.88 0.47 -8.93
C PHE A 32 -31.49 -0.18 -8.83
N ALA A 33 -31.23 -1.23 -9.63
CA ALA A 33 -29.92 -1.86 -9.71
C ALA A 33 -28.84 -0.94 -10.28
N LEU A 34 -29.15 -0.17 -11.33
CA LEU A 34 -28.23 0.84 -11.87
C LEU A 34 -27.97 1.97 -10.87
N ALA A 35 -29.01 2.48 -10.20
CA ALA A 35 -28.86 3.54 -9.21
C ALA A 35 -28.03 3.07 -8.00
N PHE A 36 -28.20 1.82 -7.57
CA PHE A 36 -27.41 1.22 -6.49
C PHE A 36 -25.94 1.00 -6.92
N ALA A 37 -25.69 0.48 -8.13
CA ALA A 37 -24.33 0.32 -8.65
C ALA A 37 -23.61 1.67 -8.80
N ALA A 38 -24.32 2.70 -9.28
CA ALA A 38 -23.80 4.06 -9.36
C ALA A 38 -23.49 4.65 -7.97
N ALA A 39 -24.35 4.39 -6.97
CA ALA A 39 -24.11 4.85 -5.60
C ALA A 39 -22.92 4.14 -4.93
N VAL A 40 -22.73 2.83 -5.18
CA VAL A 40 -21.56 2.08 -4.70
C VAL A 40 -20.27 2.56 -5.38
N ALA A 41 -20.31 2.85 -6.68
CA ALA A 41 -19.18 3.43 -7.39
C ALA A 41 -18.85 4.86 -6.89
N ALA A 42 -19.88 5.67 -6.59
CA ALA A 42 -19.71 7.01 -6.04
C ALA A 42 -19.21 7.00 -4.57
N ALA A 43 -19.46 5.94 -3.81
CA ALA A 43 -18.95 5.78 -2.45
C ALA A 43 -17.45 5.42 -2.40
N ALA A 44 -16.85 4.97 -3.51
CA ALA A 44 -15.44 4.63 -3.64
C ALA A 44 -14.59 5.79 -4.21
N THR A 45 -14.90 7.04 -3.84
CA THR A 45 -14.31 8.25 -4.44
C THR A 45 -13.12 8.83 -3.67
N GLY A 46 -12.56 8.09 -2.71
CA GLY A 46 -11.33 8.44 -2.02
C GLY A 46 -10.09 7.81 -2.68
N PRO A 47 -8.89 8.38 -2.50
CA PRO A 47 -7.69 7.84 -3.09
C PRO A 47 -7.39 6.43 -2.55
N SER A 48 -6.97 5.52 -3.43
CA SER A 48 -6.52 4.18 -3.01
C SER A 48 -5.05 4.24 -2.57
N PHE A 49 -4.73 3.65 -1.43
CA PHE A 49 -3.34 3.53 -0.99
C PHE A 49 -3.11 2.20 -0.29
N MET A 50 -1.85 1.79 -0.26
CA MET A 50 -1.39 0.66 0.54
C MET A 50 -0.31 1.13 1.50
N SER A 51 -0.12 0.42 2.60
CA SER A 51 0.91 0.74 3.58
C SER A 51 1.72 -0.49 3.95
N ILE A 52 3.03 -0.29 4.09
CA ILE A 52 4.00 -1.27 4.57
C ILE A 52 5.11 -0.52 5.29
N GLY A 53 5.41 -0.94 6.52
CA GLY A 53 6.54 -0.45 7.32
C GLY A 53 7.36 -1.62 7.82
N ASP A 54 8.49 -1.32 8.46
CA ASP A 54 9.37 -2.33 9.07
C ASP A 54 9.79 -3.41 8.05
N PHE A 55 9.86 -3.04 6.75
CA PHE A 55 10.18 -3.97 5.67
C PHE A 55 11.68 -4.10 5.42
N GLY A 56 12.48 -3.15 5.92
CA GLY A 56 13.90 -3.15 5.70
C GLY A 56 14.54 -4.44 6.18
N CYS A 57 15.61 -4.87 5.51
CA CYS A 57 16.47 -5.94 6.00
C CYS A 57 17.91 -5.42 6.12
N MET A 58 18.72 -6.15 6.88
CA MET A 58 20.18 -6.12 6.71
C MET A 58 20.54 -6.52 5.27
N PRO A 59 21.71 -6.11 4.74
CA PRO A 59 22.09 -6.37 3.34
C PRO A 59 21.83 -7.83 2.92
N VAL A 60 21.36 -8.00 1.67
CA VAL A 60 20.95 -9.29 1.07
C VAL A 60 21.88 -10.43 1.49
N GLY A 61 21.31 -11.41 2.20
CA GLY A 61 22.02 -12.51 2.85
C GLY A 61 22.02 -12.45 4.39
N GLY A 62 21.50 -11.37 4.98
CA GLY A 62 21.33 -11.23 6.42
C GLY A 62 20.13 -11.97 7.01
N TRP A 63 20.02 -11.93 8.35
CA TRP A 63 18.88 -12.44 9.10
C TRP A 63 17.58 -11.78 8.63
N ARG A 64 16.56 -12.58 8.27
CA ARG A 64 15.22 -12.20 7.79
C ARG A 64 15.05 -11.76 6.31
N ALA A 65 16.08 -11.88 5.48
CA ALA A 65 15.96 -11.54 4.06
C ALA A 65 14.87 -12.36 3.33
N GLN A 66 14.64 -13.62 3.73
CA GLN A 66 13.61 -14.46 3.13
C GLN A 66 12.19 -14.00 3.49
N GLU A 67 12.00 -13.52 4.72
CA GLU A 67 10.75 -12.97 5.22
C GLU A 67 10.40 -11.65 4.52
N GLU A 68 11.37 -10.76 4.33
CA GLU A 68 11.23 -9.55 3.50
C GLU A 68 10.71 -9.93 2.10
N LEU A 69 11.43 -10.80 1.38
CA LEU A 69 11.04 -11.21 0.04
C LEU A 69 9.64 -11.85 0.00
N THR A 70 9.29 -12.63 1.03
CA THR A 70 7.97 -13.26 1.13
C THR A 70 6.86 -12.23 1.31
N VAL A 71 7.05 -11.27 2.22
CA VAL A 71 6.07 -10.21 2.49
C VAL A 71 5.96 -9.28 1.28
N SER A 72 7.08 -8.86 0.70
CA SER A 72 7.13 -8.01 -0.49
C SER A 72 6.43 -8.65 -1.69
N ALA A 73 6.60 -9.96 -1.91
CA ALA A 73 5.87 -10.66 -2.97
C ALA A 73 4.34 -10.67 -2.76
N LYS A 74 3.88 -10.80 -1.50
CA LYS A 74 2.45 -10.68 -1.17
C LYS A 74 1.97 -9.25 -1.35
N PHE A 75 2.75 -8.27 -0.90
CA PHE A 75 2.46 -6.85 -1.09
C PHE A 75 2.28 -6.51 -2.57
N THR A 76 3.19 -6.98 -3.43
CA THR A 76 3.06 -6.88 -4.90
C THR A 76 1.78 -7.51 -5.43
N THR A 77 1.44 -8.72 -4.98
CA THR A 77 0.20 -9.40 -5.40
C THR A 77 -1.05 -8.58 -5.03
N PHE A 78 -1.04 -7.93 -3.86
CA PHE A 78 -2.12 -7.01 -3.47
C PHE A 78 -2.11 -5.73 -4.30
N ALA A 79 -0.95 -5.14 -4.59
CA ALA A 79 -0.83 -3.93 -5.39
C ALA A 79 -1.35 -4.13 -6.81
N GLN A 80 -1.16 -5.29 -7.42
CA GLN A 80 -1.75 -5.63 -8.72
C GLN A 80 -3.28 -5.64 -8.72
N GLN A 81 -3.90 -5.97 -7.58
CA GLN A 81 -5.36 -6.00 -7.42
C GLN A 81 -5.93 -4.63 -7.02
N VAL A 82 -5.27 -3.94 -6.10
CA VAL A 82 -5.72 -2.67 -5.53
C VAL A 82 -5.40 -1.51 -6.46
N GLN A 83 -4.29 -1.59 -7.19
CA GLN A 83 -3.74 -0.49 -7.99
C GLN A 83 -3.68 0.81 -7.18
N PRO A 84 -2.86 0.84 -6.12
CA PRO A 84 -2.78 2.00 -5.23
C PRO A 84 -2.28 3.22 -6.00
N GLU A 85 -2.85 4.40 -5.72
CA GLU A 85 -2.34 5.68 -6.24
C GLU A 85 -1.01 6.07 -5.58
N PHE A 86 -0.76 5.59 -4.37
CA PHE A 86 0.50 5.76 -3.64
C PHE A 86 0.68 4.71 -2.54
N ILE A 87 1.91 4.60 -2.04
CA ILE A 87 2.29 3.79 -0.89
C ILE A 87 2.61 4.71 0.31
N LEU A 88 2.15 4.33 1.50
CA LEU A 88 2.58 4.92 2.77
C LEU A 88 3.57 3.99 3.46
N ASN A 89 4.79 4.48 3.63
CA ASN A 89 5.83 3.79 4.38
C ASN A 89 6.05 4.50 5.73
N PRO A 90 5.63 3.92 6.87
CA PRO A 90 5.71 4.58 8.17
C PRO A 90 7.11 4.52 8.82
N GLY A 91 8.13 3.91 8.20
CA GLY A 91 9.50 3.93 8.69
C GLY A 91 10.12 2.55 8.91
N ASP A 92 11.30 2.55 9.52
CA ASP A 92 12.19 1.40 9.64
C ASP A 92 12.54 0.84 8.26
N ASN A 93 13.04 1.76 7.45
CA ASN A 93 13.27 1.57 6.02
C ASN A 93 14.46 0.65 5.77
N PHE A 94 15.51 0.79 6.59
CA PHE A 94 16.73 -0.01 6.50
C PHE A 94 17.25 -0.38 7.89
N TYR A 95 17.22 -1.68 8.21
CA TYR A 95 17.74 -2.19 9.48
C TYR A 95 19.25 -2.47 9.42
N TRP A 96 20.01 -2.31 10.51
CA TRP A 96 19.60 -1.79 11.84
C TRP A 96 19.96 -0.32 12.05
N CYS A 97 20.74 0.27 11.13
CA CYS A 97 21.33 1.59 11.29
C CYS A 97 20.97 2.58 10.17
N GLY A 98 20.04 2.21 9.29
CA GLY A 98 19.75 3.00 8.11
C GLY A 98 20.77 2.77 6.98
N VAL A 99 20.79 3.67 6.01
CA VAL A 99 21.82 3.75 4.95
C VAL A 99 22.95 4.71 5.34
N GLU A 100 24.19 4.43 4.97
CA GLU A 100 25.33 5.32 5.27
C GLU A 100 25.36 6.58 4.38
N ASN A 101 24.88 6.47 3.15
CA ASN A 101 24.87 7.55 2.16
C ASN A 101 23.81 7.29 1.08
N LYS A 102 23.51 8.31 0.27
CA LYS A 102 22.48 8.24 -0.78
C LYS A 102 22.79 7.28 -1.93
N THR A 103 24.04 6.81 -2.04
CA THR A 103 24.49 5.84 -3.04
C THR A 103 24.71 4.45 -2.44
N SER A 104 24.18 4.19 -1.24
CA SER A 104 24.28 2.88 -0.60
C SER A 104 23.63 1.80 -1.47
N SER A 105 24.29 0.65 -1.60
CA SER A 105 23.71 -0.52 -2.29
C SER A 105 22.44 -1.04 -1.64
N LEU A 106 22.15 -0.65 -0.39
CA LEU A 106 20.91 -0.99 0.29
C LEU A 106 19.66 -0.51 -0.44
N TRP A 107 19.74 0.62 -1.15
CA TRP A 107 18.65 1.07 -2.00
C TRP A 107 18.27 0.02 -3.03
N ASP A 108 19.27 -0.55 -3.72
CA ASP A 108 19.03 -1.59 -4.71
C ASP A 108 18.55 -2.88 -4.06
N THR A 109 19.19 -3.30 -2.96
CA THR A 109 18.96 -4.62 -2.38
C THR A 109 17.70 -4.73 -1.52
N THR A 110 17.16 -3.61 -1.03
CA THR A 110 16.05 -3.58 -0.07
C THR A 110 14.85 -2.77 -0.57
N PHE A 111 15.04 -1.87 -1.55
CA PHE A 111 13.95 -1.06 -2.07
C PHE A 111 13.72 -1.24 -3.58
N GLU A 112 14.71 -0.94 -4.42
CA GLU A 112 14.51 -0.86 -5.86
C GLU A 112 14.28 -2.23 -6.50
N ASN A 113 15.09 -3.24 -6.19
CA ASN A 113 14.89 -4.57 -6.76
C ASN A 113 13.75 -5.34 -6.08
N VAL A 114 13.49 -5.07 -4.80
CA VAL A 114 12.45 -5.73 -4.00
C VAL A 114 11.05 -5.28 -4.41
N PHE A 115 10.86 -3.98 -4.63
CA PHE A 115 9.58 -3.37 -5.02
C PHE A 115 9.60 -2.93 -6.49
N SER A 116 9.99 -3.83 -7.39
CA SER A 116 10.23 -3.57 -8.82
C SER A 116 9.03 -3.81 -9.75
N ASP A 117 7.90 -4.31 -9.24
CA ASP A 117 6.71 -4.57 -10.05
C ASP A 117 6.05 -3.27 -10.56
N PRO A 118 5.51 -3.23 -11.79
CA PRO A 118 4.85 -2.05 -12.34
C PRO A 118 3.74 -1.47 -11.45
N SER A 119 3.01 -2.30 -10.69
CA SER A 119 1.96 -1.86 -9.76
C SER A 119 2.50 -1.10 -8.54
N LEU A 120 3.81 -1.11 -8.31
CA LEU A 120 4.51 -0.40 -7.24
C LEU A 120 5.31 0.82 -7.75
N MET A 121 5.19 1.15 -9.04
CA MET A 121 5.81 2.32 -9.68
C MET A 121 4.98 3.59 -9.45
N VAL A 122 4.58 3.79 -8.20
CA VAL A 122 3.82 4.95 -7.69
C VAL A 122 4.63 5.63 -6.60
N ASN A 123 4.23 6.82 -6.15
CA ASN A 123 4.95 7.50 -5.07
C ASN A 123 4.87 6.72 -3.76
N TRP A 124 6.00 6.62 -3.08
CA TRP A 124 6.17 6.10 -1.72
C TRP A 124 6.40 7.27 -0.78
N TYR A 125 5.38 7.63 -0.01
CA TYR A 125 5.50 8.64 1.05
C TYR A 125 6.07 7.95 2.29
N SER A 126 7.37 8.17 2.51
CA SER A 126 8.13 7.52 3.57
C SER A 126 8.20 8.40 4.81
N ALA A 127 8.34 7.77 5.97
CA ALA A 127 8.77 8.38 7.22
C ALA A 127 10.07 7.70 7.69
N LEU A 128 10.64 8.19 8.79
CA LEU A 128 11.83 7.62 9.41
C LEU A 128 11.40 6.88 10.69
N GLY A 129 11.78 5.61 10.80
CA GLY A 129 11.67 4.83 12.03
C GLY A 129 12.92 4.96 12.90
N ASN A 130 12.98 4.24 14.02
CA ASN A 130 14.14 4.35 14.93
C ASN A 130 15.42 3.76 14.33
N HIS A 131 15.33 2.76 13.45
CA HIS A 131 16.51 2.16 12.82
C HIS A 131 17.15 3.06 11.76
N ASP A 132 16.39 4.01 11.23
CA ASP A 132 16.87 4.99 10.26
C ASP A 132 17.78 6.08 10.87
N TYR A 133 18.01 6.05 12.19
CA TYR A 133 18.88 7.01 12.91
C TYR A 133 20.22 6.39 13.36
N GLY A 134 20.53 5.14 13.01
CA GLY A 134 21.74 4.49 13.52
C GLY A 134 23.04 5.10 12.99
N TYR A 135 23.12 5.43 11.70
CA TYR A 135 24.22 6.24 11.17
C TYR A 135 23.89 7.74 11.26
N PRO A 136 24.85 8.59 11.69
CA PRO A 136 24.65 10.04 11.75
C PRO A 136 24.24 10.66 10.40
N THR A 137 24.67 10.06 9.30
CA THR A 137 24.40 10.51 7.93
C THR A 137 23.11 9.93 7.34
N SER A 138 22.47 8.98 8.01
CA SER A 138 21.41 8.18 7.37
C SER A 138 20.18 8.98 7.01
N VAL A 139 19.73 9.83 7.93
CA VAL A 139 18.55 10.66 7.69
C VAL A 139 18.76 11.57 6.48
N ASP A 140 19.90 12.25 6.41
CA ASP A 140 20.21 13.15 5.30
C ASP A 140 20.43 12.36 3.99
N ALA A 141 20.94 11.13 4.07
CA ALA A 141 21.05 10.22 2.94
C ALA A 141 19.69 9.76 2.39
N GLN A 142 18.72 9.47 3.26
CA GLN A 142 17.36 9.09 2.84
C GLN A 142 16.54 10.29 2.34
N ILE A 143 16.76 11.48 2.92
CA ILE A 143 16.16 12.73 2.41
C ILE A 143 16.74 13.09 1.05
N GLY A 144 18.05 12.93 0.87
CA GLY A 144 18.76 13.25 -0.37
C GLY A 144 18.77 12.13 -1.41
N TYR A 145 18.03 11.04 -1.19
CA TYR A 145 17.94 9.94 -2.15
C TYR A 145 16.99 10.30 -3.28
N GLU A 146 17.41 10.00 -4.50
CA GLU A 146 16.60 10.14 -5.71
C GLU A 146 16.45 8.77 -6.35
N SER A 147 15.24 8.19 -6.25
CA SER A 147 14.98 6.88 -6.83
C SER A 147 15.16 6.95 -8.37
N PRO A 148 15.88 6.00 -9.00
CA PRO A 148 15.98 5.93 -10.46
C PRO A 148 14.61 5.74 -11.14
N ASN A 149 13.63 5.19 -10.41
CA ASN A 149 12.26 5.00 -10.86
C ASN A 149 11.40 6.27 -10.67
N LYS A 150 11.71 7.32 -11.44
CA LYS A 150 10.99 8.62 -11.44
C LYS A 150 10.92 9.30 -10.07
N ASN A 151 11.96 9.13 -9.25
CA ASN A 151 12.01 9.64 -7.89
C ASN A 151 10.79 9.24 -7.02
N ARG A 152 10.40 7.95 -7.09
CA ARG A 152 9.24 7.44 -6.35
C ARG A 152 9.41 7.43 -4.84
N TRP A 153 10.63 7.60 -4.33
CA TRP A 153 10.90 7.75 -2.90
C TRP A 153 10.64 9.19 -2.47
N VAL A 154 9.62 9.42 -1.66
CA VAL A 154 9.23 10.75 -1.19
C VAL A 154 9.51 10.89 0.31
N LEU A 155 10.60 11.59 0.64
CA LEU A 155 10.99 11.94 2.01
C LEU A 155 11.70 13.31 2.03
N PRO A 156 11.00 14.43 1.84
CA PRO A 156 11.64 15.75 1.69
C PRO A 156 12.25 16.30 2.98
N SER A 157 11.82 15.80 4.14
CA SER A 157 12.30 16.21 5.46
C SER A 157 11.94 15.15 6.51
N ARG A 158 12.54 15.26 7.70
CA ARG A 158 12.26 14.36 8.85
C ARG A 158 10.76 14.24 9.18
N TYR A 159 10.05 15.35 9.02
CA TYR A 159 8.61 15.45 9.15
C TYR A 159 8.09 16.34 8.03
N TYR A 160 7.01 15.95 7.37
CA TYR A 160 6.40 16.73 6.31
C TYR A 160 4.90 16.45 6.23
N TYR A 161 4.20 17.32 5.52
CA TYR A 161 2.82 17.11 5.11
C TYR A 161 2.71 17.34 3.61
N LYS A 162 1.69 16.74 2.99
CA LYS A 162 1.34 16.97 1.59
C LYS A 162 -0.16 17.25 1.54
N ARG A 163 -0.53 18.33 0.86
CA ARG A 163 -1.92 18.73 0.63
C ARG A 163 -2.35 18.31 -0.77
#